data_AF-A0A0R0LTK0-F1
#
_entry.id   AF-A0A0R0LTK0-F1
#
_cell.length_a   1.000
_cell.length_b   1.000
_cell.length_c   1.000
_cell.angle_alpha   90.00
_cell.angle_beta   90.00
_cell.angle_gamma   90.00
#
_symmetry.space_group_name_H-M   'P 1'
#
loop_
_entity.id
_entity.type
_entity.pdbx_description
1 polymer ?
#
loop_
_entity_poly.entity_id
_entity_poly.type
_entity_poly.pdbx_seq_one_letter_code
_entity_poly.pdbx_strand_id
1 'polypeptide(L)'
;MRRGEKIIYAVMAVVVLAVMARNVFTIETQKQPDKGIPFYTTANHHLMREASDIYRVQGCRQCHSLWTVKNMMETVPAPALDGIGSIRTEEWFYNYFSAVSPQTILPSRLKKQYSMPSYASLSEHDRRVLAQYMASLKVQDWYLEQTKKMEYEKLTGKTYKN
;
A
#
# COMPACT_ATOMS: atom_id res chain seq x y z
N MET A 1 56.92 6.42 -22.18
CA MET A 1 55.55 6.48 -22.75
C MET A 1 55.60 6.94 -24.19
N ARG A 2 55.06 6.14 -25.10
CA ARG A 2 54.95 6.52 -26.52
C ARG A 2 53.90 7.63 -26.65
N ARG A 3 54.05 8.54 -27.63
CA ARG A 3 53.15 9.70 -27.81
C ARG A 3 51.66 9.29 -27.87
N GLY A 4 51.34 8.14 -28.45
CA GLY A 4 49.96 7.62 -28.52
C GLY A 4 49.34 7.25 -27.17
N GLU A 5 50.16 6.81 -26.21
CA GLU A 5 49.71 6.38 -24.88
C GLU A 5 49.25 7.57 -24.03
N LYS A 6 49.98 8.70 -24.14
CA LYS A 6 49.63 9.97 -23.46
C LYS A 6 48.28 10.52 -23.95
N ILE A 7 47.98 10.35 -25.24
CA ILE A 7 46.71 10.79 -25.83
C ILE A 7 45.55 9.94 -25.30
N ILE A 8 45.73 8.61 -25.22
CA ILE A 8 44.71 7.70 -24.69
C ILE A 8 44.38 8.04 -23.23
N TYR A 9 45.39 8.26 -22.39
CA TYR A 9 45.16 8.64 -20.99
C TYR A 9 44.50 10.01 -20.83
N ALA A 10 44.86 10.98 -21.68
CA ALA A 10 44.22 12.30 -21.67
C ALA A 10 42.73 12.21 -22.05
N VAL A 11 42.40 11.45 -23.09
CA VAL A 11 41.00 11.23 -23.50
C VAL A 11 40.24 10.49 -22.41
N MET A 12 40.82 9.45 -21.81
CA MET A 12 40.18 8.69 -20.73
C MET A 12 39.89 9.57 -19.52
N ALA A 13 40.84 10.42 -19.11
CA ALA A 13 40.64 11.35 -17.99
C ALA A 13 39.51 12.35 -18.27
N VAL A 14 39.43 12.90 -19.49
CA VAL A 14 38.35 13.83 -19.88
C VAL A 14 36.99 13.13 -19.87
N VAL A 15 36.89 11.91 -20.39
CA VAL A 15 35.64 11.14 -20.39
C VAL A 15 35.17 10.85 -18.97
N VAL A 16 36.08 10.42 -18.09
CA VAL A 16 35.75 10.14 -16.69
C VAL A 16 35.25 11.40 -15.98
N LEU A 17 35.96 12.53 -16.14
CA LEU A 17 35.55 13.81 -15.55
C LEU A 17 34.19 14.30 -16.09
N ALA A 18 33.93 14.13 -17.39
CA ALA A 18 32.66 14.50 -18.00
C ALA A 18 31.48 13.65 -17.48
N VAL A 19 31.69 12.34 -17.31
CA VAL A 19 30.68 11.43 -16.73
C VAL A 19 30.43 11.75 -15.26
N MET A 20 31.48 12.02 -14.48
CA MET A 20 31.34 12.43 -13.08
C MET A 20 30.56 13.74 -12.94
N ALA A 21 30.90 14.76 -13.73
CA ALA A 21 30.18 16.03 -13.73
C ALA A 21 28.71 15.84 -14.09
N ARG A 22 28.42 15.10 -15.17
CA ARG A 22 27.04 14.79 -15.57
C ARG A 22 26.27 14.08 -14.46
N ASN A 23 26.86 13.10 -13.79
CA ASN A 23 26.21 12.38 -12.71
C ASN A 23 25.92 13.29 -11.50
N VAL A 24 26.85 14.15 -11.11
CA VAL A 24 26.64 15.11 -10.01
C VAL A 24 25.48 16.07 -10.33
N PHE A 25 25.48 16.67 -11.53
CA PHE A 25 24.37 17.55 -11.95
C PHE A 25 23.03 16.81 -12.02
N THR A 26 23.02 15.55 -12.45
CA THR A 26 21.79 14.74 -12.50
C THR A 26 21.29 14.39 -11.09
N ILE A 27 22.18 14.09 -10.16
CA ILE A 27 21.83 13.75 -8.77
C ILE A 27 21.27 14.97 -8.03
N GLU A 28 21.85 16.16 -8.22
CA GLU A 28 21.34 17.38 -7.58
C GLU A 28 19.99 17.81 -8.15
N THR A 29 19.80 17.71 -9.47
CA THR A 29 18.54 18.09 -10.12
C THR A 29 17.39 17.09 -9.90
N GLN A 30 17.71 15.83 -9.55
CA GLN A 30 16.71 14.79 -9.28
C GLN A 30 16.48 14.50 -7.79
N LYS A 31 16.90 15.38 -6.87
CA LYS A 31 16.40 15.35 -5.48
C LYS A 31 14.91 15.68 -5.47
N GLN A 32 14.07 14.71 -5.81
CA GLN A 32 12.64 14.74 -5.51
C GLN A 32 12.52 15.00 -4.01
N PRO A 33 11.75 16.03 -3.59
CA PRO A 33 11.57 16.31 -2.17
C PRO A 33 10.95 15.07 -1.52
N ASP A 34 11.56 14.60 -0.42
CA ASP A 34 11.02 13.50 0.37
C ASP A 34 9.65 13.94 0.92
N LYS A 35 8.58 13.35 0.39
CA LYS A 35 7.20 13.66 0.76
C LYS A 35 6.77 12.95 2.05
N GLY A 36 7.65 12.17 2.67
CA GLY A 36 7.40 11.46 3.92
C GLY A 36 6.47 10.25 3.78
N ILE A 37 5.95 9.79 4.93
CA ILE A 37 5.06 8.62 5.00
C ILE A 37 3.65 9.03 4.55
N PRO A 38 3.07 8.37 3.53
CA PRO A 38 1.78 8.78 2.97
C PRO A 38 0.58 8.32 3.80
N PHE A 39 0.73 7.35 4.69
CA PHE A 39 -0.38 6.72 5.40
C PHE A 39 -0.53 7.28 6.82
N TYR A 40 -1.77 7.53 7.23
CA TYR A 40 -2.12 8.01 8.57
C TYR A 40 -3.50 7.49 8.99
N THR A 41 -3.85 7.65 10.27
CA THR A 41 -5.20 7.35 10.76
C THR A 41 -5.82 8.56 11.44
N THR A 42 -7.13 8.72 11.28
CA THR A 42 -7.92 9.70 12.04
C THR A 42 -8.62 9.08 13.25
N ALA A 43 -8.38 7.81 13.56
CA ALA A 43 -8.97 7.14 14.72
C ALA A 43 -8.35 7.66 16.02
N ASN A 44 -9.18 7.80 17.05
CA ASN A 44 -8.69 8.03 18.40
C ASN A 44 -8.13 6.72 19.01
N HIS A 45 -7.39 6.84 20.11
CA HIS A 45 -6.75 5.69 20.77
C HIS A 45 -7.73 4.59 21.21
N HIS A 46 -8.96 4.94 21.60
CA HIS A 46 -9.97 3.97 22.01
C HIS A 46 -10.38 3.09 20.83
N LEU A 47 -10.79 3.72 19.72
CA LEU A 47 -11.17 3.04 18.50
C LEU A 47 -10.03 2.16 17.96
N MET A 48 -8.80 2.69 17.95
CA MET A 48 -7.64 1.92 17.50
C MET A 48 -7.42 0.65 18.33
N ARG A 49 -7.51 0.75 19.66
CA ARG A 49 -7.31 -0.41 20.56
C ARG A 49 -8.37 -1.47 20.32
N GLU A 50 -9.63 -1.07 20.34
CA GLU A 50 -10.77 -1.97 20.20
C GLU A 50 -10.77 -2.65 18.82
N ALA A 51 -10.56 -1.88 17.75
CA ALA A 51 -10.45 -2.43 16.41
C ALA A 51 -9.23 -3.36 16.25
N SER A 52 -8.10 -3.06 16.91
CA SER A 52 -6.92 -3.93 16.88
C SER A 52 -7.18 -5.29 17.52
N ASP A 53 -8.00 -5.35 18.58
CA ASP A 53 -8.39 -6.61 19.20
C ASP A 53 -9.27 -7.44 18.27
N ILE A 54 -10.28 -6.83 17.66
CA ILE A 54 -11.13 -7.52 16.67
C ILE A 54 -10.28 -7.98 15.48
N TYR A 55 -9.44 -7.09 14.93
CA TYR A 55 -8.54 -7.38 13.81
C TYR A 55 -7.63 -8.58 14.09
N ARG A 56 -7.11 -8.69 15.32
CA ARG A 56 -6.28 -9.81 15.77
C ARG A 56 -7.08 -11.10 15.91
N VAL A 57 -8.24 -11.05 16.57
CA VAL A 57 -9.10 -12.22 16.81
C VAL A 57 -9.64 -12.80 15.50
N GLN A 58 -10.03 -11.94 14.55
CA GLN A 58 -10.50 -12.37 13.24
C GLN A 58 -9.37 -12.77 12.27
N GLY A 59 -8.11 -12.69 12.71
CA GLY A 59 -6.98 -13.15 11.91
C GLY A 59 -6.72 -12.33 10.65
N CYS A 60 -7.15 -11.06 10.60
CA CYS A 60 -7.07 -10.21 9.40
C CYS A 60 -5.63 -10.10 8.84
N ARG A 61 -4.62 -10.14 9.71
CA ARG A 61 -3.18 -10.10 9.34
C ARG A 61 -2.70 -11.34 8.56
N GLN A 62 -3.48 -12.41 8.52
CA GLN A 62 -3.14 -13.59 7.72
C GLN A 62 -3.26 -13.33 6.22
N CYS A 63 -4.11 -12.37 5.84
CA CYS A 63 -4.36 -12.00 4.45
C CYS A 63 -3.93 -10.58 4.12
N HIS A 64 -4.02 -9.65 5.08
CA HIS A 64 -3.80 -8.22 4.83
C HIS A 64 -2.58 -7.68 5.55
N SER A 65 -1.81 -6.86 4.85
CA SER A 65 -0.85 -5.95 5.47
C SER A 65 -1.54 -4.69 5.99
N LEU A 66 -1.04 -4.17 7.11
CA LEU A 66 -1.46 -2.88 7.68
C LEU A 66 -0.25 -2.21 8.33
N TRP A 67 -0.09 -0.90 8.14
CA TRP A 67 1.07 -0.11 8.59
C TRP A 67 2.39 -0.58 7.98
N THR A 68 2.34 -1.02 6.71
CA THR A 68 3.48 -1.65 6.01
C THR A 68 3.98 -2.94 6.68
N VAL A 69 3.30 -3.42 7.73
CA VAL A 69 3.63 -4.67 8.41
C VAL A 69 2.95 -5.82 7.68
N LYS A 70 3.77 -6.64 7.02
CA LYS A 70 3.35 -7.89 6.40
C LYS A 70 3.59 -9.06 7.34
N ASN A 71 2.83 -10.13 7.20
CA ASN A 71 3.23 -11.40 7.79
C ASN A 71 4.28 -12.02 6.86
N MET A 72 5.43 -12.46 7.39
CA MET A 72 6.51 -13.05 6.56
C MET A 72 6.06 -14.33 5.84
N MET A 73 5.01 -14.99 6.35
CA MET A 73 4.40 -16.18 5.75
C MET A 73 3.19 -15.83 4.86
N GLU A 74 2.89 -14.54 4.65
CA GLU A 74 1.78 -14.04 3.83
C GLU A 74 2.03 -14.34 2.35
N THR A 75 1.35 -15.36 1.83
CA THR A 75 1.39 -15.73 0.42
C THR A 75 0.15 -15.27 -0.34
N VAL A 76 -0.84 -14.72 0.39
CA VAL A 76 -2.11 -14.27 -0.17
C VAL A 76 -1.93 -12.87 -0.75
N PRO A 77 -2.15 -12.65 -2.06
CA PRO A 77 -1.99 -11.33 -2.66
C PRO A 77 -3.23 -10.45 -2.43
N ALA A 78 -3.65 -10.29 -1.16
CA ALA A 78 -4.74 -9.37 -0.82
C ALA A 78 -4.26 -7.91 -0.86
N PRO A 79 -5.19 -6.94 -0.97
CA PRO A 79 -4.84 -5.53 -0.88
C PRO A 79 -4.33 -5.14 0.51
N ALA A 80 -3.38 -4.20 0.56
CA ALA A 80 -2.99 -3.55 1.80
C ALA A 80 -4.17 -2.71 2.34
N LEU A 81 -4.28 -2.63 3.67
CA LEU A 81 -5.30 -1.82 4.32
C LEU A 81 -4.85 -0.37 4.56
N ASP A 82 -3.55 -0.10 4.42
CA ASP A 82 -2.98 1.25 4.45
C ASP A 82 -3.72 2.18 3.46
N GLY A 83 -4.35 3.23 3.98
CA GLY A 83 -5.07 4.22 3.16
C GLY A 83 -6.42 3.76 2.58
N ILE A 84 -6.92 2.57 2.93
CA ILE A 84 -8.16 2.01 2.35
C ILE A 84 -9.39 2.88 2.62
N GLY A 85 -9.40 3.61 3.73
CA GLY A 85 -10.43 4.57 4.11
C GLY A 85 -10.42 5.86 3.31
N SER A 86 -9.40 6.11 2.49
CA SER A 86 -9.43 7.14 1.45
C SER A 86 -10.03 6.62 0.13
N ILE A 87 -10.20 5.31 -0.03
CA ILE A 87 -10.82 4.70 -1.22
C ILE A 87 -12.30 4.41 -0.98
N ARG A 88 -12.67 4.02 0.25
CA ARG A 88 -14.04 3.64 0.60
C ARG A 88 -14.53 4.31 1.87
N THR A 89 -15.85 4.48 1.96
CA THR A 89 -16.52 5.11 3.09
C THR A 89 -16.77 4.12 4.23
N GLU A 90 -17.03 4.65 5.43
CA GLU A 90 -17.44 3.85 6.59
C GLU A 90 -18.70 3.03 6.31
N GLU A 91 -19.71 3.63 5.69
CA GLU A 91 -20.94 2.94 5.30
C GLU A 91 -20.64 1.76 4.37
N TRP A 92 -19.74 1.95 3.41
CA TRP A 92 -19.33 0.87 2.53
C TRP A 92 -18.70 -0.28 3.33
N PHE A 93 -17.78 0.02 4.26
CA PHE A 93 -17.15 -1.01 5.08
C PHE A 93 -18.16 -1.73 5.98
N TYR A 94 -19.09 -0.99 6.59
CA TYR A 94 -20.13 -1.58 7.41
C TYR A 94 -20.98 -2.54 6.58
N ASN A 95 -21.41 -2.14 5.39
CA ASN A 95 -22.17 -3.00 4.47
C ASN A 95 -21.34 -4.23 4.05
N TYR A 96 -20.04 -4.04 3.78
CA TYR A 96 -19.13 -5.13 3.42
C TYR A 96 -18.94 -6.16 4.54
N PHE A 97 -18.68 -5.71 5.77
CA PHE A 97 -18.54 -6.60 6.93
C PHE A 97 -19.85 -7.24 7.38
N SER A 98 -20.99 -6.63 7.04
CA SER A 98 -22.31 -7.17 7.32
C SER A 98 -22.80 -8.18 6.28
N ALA A 99 -22.10 -8.33 5.16
CA ALA A 99 -22.53 -9.21 4.08
C ALA A 99 -22.30 -10.69 4.42
N VAL A 100 -23.36 -11.51 4.25
CA VAL A 100 -23.26 -12.98 4.33
C VAL A 100 -22.31 -13.53 3.27
N SER A 101 -22.22 -12.86 2.12
CA SER A 101 -21.27 -13.19 1.05
C SER A 101 -20.57 -11.90 0.60
N PRO A 102 -19.42 -11.53 1.20
CA PRO A 102 -18.69 -10.31 0.85
C PRO A 102 -18.33 -10.22 -0.63
N GLN A 103 -18.18 -11.36 -1.31
CA GLN A 103 -17.83 -11.46 -2.73
C GLN A 103 -18.90 -10.90 -3.66
N THR A 104 -20.16 -10.72 -3.20
CA THR A 104 -21.20 -10.05 -3.99
C THR A 104 -20.98 -8.54 -4.05
N ILE A 105 -20.29 -7.96 -3.06
CA ILE A 105 -19.96 -6.54 -2.98
C ILE A 105 -18.58 -6.28 -3.59
N LEU A 106 -17.58 -7.07 -3.19
CA LEU A 106 -16.22 -6.97 -3.72
C LEU A 106 -15.76 -8.33 -4.25
N PRO A 107 -15.89 -8.56 -5.57
CA PRO A 107 -15.44 -9.80 -6.19
C PRO A 107 -13.95 -10.02 -5.96
N SER A 108 -13.59 -11.23 -5.56
CA SER A 108 -12.21 -11.65 -5.36
C SER A 108 -11.77 -12.55 -6.52
N ARG A 109 -10.58 -12.31 -7.06
CA ARG A 109 -9.91 -13.26 -7.98
C ARG A 109 -9.22 -14.41 -7.25
N LEU A 110 -9.17 -14.38 -5.93
CA LEU A 110 -8.47 -15.38 -5.13
C LEU A 110 -9.28 -16.69 -5.08
N LYS A 111 -8.59 -17.80 -4.83
CA LYS A 111 -9.27 -19.08 -4.55
C LYS A 111 -10.18 -18.91 -3.34
N LYS A 112 -11.29 -19.65 -3.29
CA LYS A 112 -12.32 -19.55 -2.24
C LYS A 112 -11.75 -19.54 -0.81
N GLN A 113 -10.73 -20.35 -0.53
CA GLN A 113 -10.07 -20.43 0.78
C GLN A 113 -9.28 -19.17 1.20
N TYR A 114 -9.00 -18.26 0.25
CA TYR A 114 -8.28 -17.01 0.48
C TYR A 114 -9.15 -15.77 0.21
N SER A 115 -10.41 -15.98 -0.16
CA SER A 115 -11.38 -14.90 -0.31
C SER A 115 -11.82 -14.40 1.06
N MET A 116 -12.12 -13.11 1.15
CA MET A 116 -12.59 -12.47 2.38
C MET A 116 -13.74 -13.28 3.03
N PRO A 117 -13.61 -13.76 4.26
CA PRO A 117 -14.70 -14.44 4.95
C PRO A 117 -15.82 -13.46 5.29
N SER A 118 -17.02 -14.00 5.53
CA SER A 118 -18.13 -13.19 6.05
C SER A 118 -17.92 -12.90 7.53
N TYR A 119 -18.19 -11.65 7.91
CA TYR A 119 -18.23 -11.20 9.30
C TYR A 119 -19.66 -10.86 9.76
N ALA A 120 -20.69 -11.30 9.01
CA ALA A 120 -22.08 -11.02 9.32
C ALA A 120 -22.52 -11.60 10.68
N SER A 121 -21.84 -12.63 11.17
CA SER A 121 -22.07 -13.24 12.50
C SER A 121 -21.43 -12.46 13.66
N LEU A 122 -20.55 -11.49 13.39
CA LEU A 122 -20.01 -10.62 14.43
C LEU A 122 -21.12 -9.71 14.98
N SER A 123 -20.94 -9.27 16.22
CA SER A 123 -21.85 -8.30 16.83
C SER A 123 -21.94 -7.04 15.96
N GLU A 124 -23.09 -6.38 15.98
CA GLU A 124 -23.24 -5.12 15.25
C GLU A 124 -22.19 -4.09 15.67
N HIS A 125 -21.90 -4.05 16.97
CA HIS A 125 -20.86 -3.22 17.56
C HIS A 125 -19.50 -3.48 16.91
N ASP A 126 -19.05 -4.75 16.86
CA ASP A 126 -17.75 -5.10 16.28
C ASP A 126 -17.66 -4.75 14.79
N ARG A 127 -18.75 -4.97 14.03
CA ARG A 127 -18.82 -4.59 12.61
C ARG A 127 -18.69 -3.09 12.43
N ARG A 128 -19.33 -2.28 13.29
CA ARG A 128 -19.22 -0.82 13.28
C ARG A 128 -17.83 -0.34 13.67
N VAL A 129 -17.24 -0.91 14.73
CA VAL A 129 -15.87 -0.61 15.15
C VAL A 129 -14.88 -0.87 14.02
N LEU A 130 -14.97 -2.03 13.37
CA LEU A 130 -14.12 -2.35 12.22
C LEU A 130 -14.36 -1.38 11.06
N ALA A 131 -15.62 -1.08 10.72
CA ALA A 131 -15.95 -0.16 9.64
C ALA A 131 -15.38 1.24 9.88
N GLN A 132 -15.57 1.78 11.08
CA GLN A 132 -15.07 3.08 11.49
C GLN A 132 -13.54 3.11 11.49
N TYR A 133 -12.89 2.06 11.97
CA TYR A 133 -11.43 1.98 11.96
C TYR A 133 -10.89 1.92 10.52
N MET A 134 -11.45 1.10 9.64
CA MET A 134 -10.99 1.01 8.24
C MET A 134 -11.21 2.32 7.48
N ALA A 135 -12.33 3.00 7.72
CA ALA A 135 -12.60 4.31 7.17
C ALA A 135 -11.63 5.38 7.67
N SER A 136 -11.09 5.21 8.88
CA SER A 136 -10.09 6.12 9.46
C SER A 136 -8.70 5.98 8.82
N LEU A 137 -8.40 4.87 8.14
CA LEU A 137 -7.11 4.63 7.51
C LEU A 137 -6.99 5.47 6.24
N LYS A 138 -6.30 6.61 6.33
CA LYS A 138 -6.19 7.59 5.27
C LYS A 138 -4.82 7.54 4.60
N VAL A 139 -4.80 8.12 3.40
CA VAL A 139 -3.58 8.40 2.64
C VAL A 139 -3.54 9.88 2.26
N GLN A 140 -2.33 10.44 2.19
CA GLN A 140 -2.09 11.76 1.63
C GLN A 140 -2.52 11.82 0.16
N ASP A 141 -3.09 12.96 -0.26
CA ASP A 141 -3.66 13.14 -1.59
C ASP A 141 -2.65 12.84 -2.71
N TRP A 142 -1.38 13.23 -2.51
CA TRP A 142 -0.30 13.01 -3.48
C TRP A 142 0.02 11.52 -3.71
N TYR A 143 -0.46 10.61 -2.86
CA TYR A 143 -0.27 9.15 -2.96
C TYR A 143 -1.58 8.38 -3.15
N LEU A 144 -2.73 9.05 -3.23
CA LEU A 144 -4.04 8.41 -3.36
C LEU A 144 -4.16 7.58 -4.65
N GLU A 145 -3.72 8.11 -5.79
CA GLU A 145 -3.79 7.38 -7.06
C GLU A 145 -2.90 6.14 -7.07
N GLN A 146 -1.72 6.21 -6.46
CA GLN A 146 -0.87 5.05 -6.27
C GLN A 146 -1.53 3.99 -5.38
N THR A 147 -2.25 4.43 -4.34
CA THR A 147 -3.00 3.54 -3.43
C THR A 147 -4.14 2.83 -4.18
N LYS A 148 -4.96 3.57 -4.95
CA LYS A 148 -6.03 3.00 -5.80
C LYS A 148 -5.48 2.00 -6.81
N LYS A 149 -4.37 2.34 -7.47
CA LYS A 149 -3.68 1.45 -8.40
C LYS A 149 -3.29 0.13 -7.74
N MET A 150 -2.59 0.19 -6.61
CA MET A 150 -2.13 -1.01 -5.89
C MET A 150 -3.31 -1.89 -5.48
N GLU A 151 -4.38 -1.27 -4.98
CA GLU A 151 -5.58 -2.00 -4.58
C GLU A 151 -6.25 -2.70 -5.77
N TYR A 152 -6.47 -1.96 -6.86
CA TYR A 152 -7.08 -2.48 -8.09
C TYR A 152 -6.30 -3.67 -8.67
N GLU A 153 -4.98 -3.51 -8.79
CA GLU A 153 -4.10 -4.56 -9.34
C GLU A 153 -4.10 -5.80 -8.46
N LYS A 154 -4.17 -5.64 -7.12
CA LYS A 154 -4.29 -6.77 -6.19
C LYS A 154 -5.63 -7.48 -6.33
N LEU A 155 -6.73 -6.74 -6.39
CA LEU A 155 -8.09 -7.29 -6.49
C LEU A 155 -8.34 -8.00 -7.83
N THR A 156 -7.91 -7.38 -8.93
CA THR A 156 -8.29 -7.81 -10.29
C THR A 156 -7.20 -8.60 -11.01
N GLY A 157 -5.92 -8.41 -10.63
CA GLY A 157 -4.78 -8.95 -11.37
C GLY A 157 -4.54 -8.27 -12.72
N LYS A 158 -5.27 -7.20 -13.03
CA LYS A 158 -5.14 -6.41 -14.26
C LYS A 158 -4.37 -5.14 -13.98
N THR A 159 -3.63 -4.65 -14.98
CA THR A 159 -2.95 -3.35 -14.91
C THR A 159 -3.97 -2.22 -14.73
N TYR A 160 -3.74 -1.35 -13.75
CA TYR A 160 -4.57 -0.16 -13.56
C TYR A 160 -4.35 0.82 -14.73
N LYS A 161 -5.44 1.30 -15.33
CA LYS A 161 -5.41 2.32 -16.37
C LYS A 161 -5.96 3.61 -15.76
N ASN A 162 -5.10 4.61 -15.64
CA ASN A 162 -5.47 5.96 -15.21
C ASN A 162 -6.36 6.64 -16.24
#